data_AF-A0A933G2M9-F1
#
_entry.id   AF-A0A933G2M9-F1
#
_cell.length_a   1.000
_cell.length_b   1.000
_cell.length_c   1.000
_cell.angle_alpha   90.00
_cell.angle_beta   90.00
_cell.angle_gamma   90.00
#
_symmetry.space_group_name_H-M   'P 1'
#
loop_
_entity.id
_entity.type
_entity.pdbx_description
1 polymer ?
#
loop_
_entity_poly.entity_id
_entity_poly.type
_entity_poly.pdbx_seq_one_letter_code
_entity_poly.pdbx_strand_id
1 'polypeptide(L)' 'MLYGATMFITDFSVRPDELARLLEERGFESLWAPEHVHIPV' A
#
# COMPACT_ATOMS: atom_id res chain seq x y z
N MET A 1 -16.96 0.93 11.79
CA MET A 1 -15.64 0.29 12.00
C MET A 1 -14.70 0.87 10.96
N LEU A 2 -13.47 1.23 11.33
CA LEU A 2 -12.49 1.78 10.38
C LEU A 2 -11.62 0.63 9.86
N TYR A 3 -11.49 0.54 8.54
CA TYR A 3 -10.67 -0.48 7.88
C TYR A 3 -9.55 0.19 7.09
N GLY A 4 -8.35 -0.38 7.18
CA GLY A 4 -7.17 0.03 6.44
C GLY A 4 -6.53 -1.17 5.74
N ALA A 5 -5.68 -0.89 4.77
CA ALA A 5 -4.89 -1.89 4.06
C ALA A 5 -3.40 -1.72 4.39
N THR A 6 -2.65 -2.82 4.33
CA THR A 6 -1.19 -2.82 4.39
C THR A 6 -0.65 -3.74 3.31
N MET A 7 0.46 -3.34 2.68
CA MET A 7 1.12 -4.12 1.64
C MET A 7 2.64 -3.99 1.74
N PHE A 8 3.34 -5.11 1.57
CA PHE A 8 4.78 -5.14 1.39
C PHE A 8 5.12 -4.75 -0.06
N ILE A 9 5.65 -3.53 -0.25
CA ILE A 9 5.92 -2.95 -1.56
C ILE A 9 7.25 -3.49 -2.13
N THR A 10 7.20 -4.03 -3.34
CA THR A 10 8.35 -4.53 -4.12
C THR A 10 8.21 -4.16 -5.60
N ASP A 11 9.25 -4.34 -6.41
CA ASP A 11 9.19 -4.10 -7.88
C ASP A 11 8.23 -5.04 -8.63
N PHE A 12 7.80 -6.13 -8.00
CA PHE A 12 6.80 -7.06 -8.54
C PHE A 12 5.38 -6.79 -8.04
N SER A 13 5.22 -5.88 -7.08
CA SER A 13 3.91 -5.51 -6.52
C SER A 13 3.22 -4.46 -7.39
N VAL A 14 1.90 -4.31 -7.19
CA VAL A 14 1.17 -3.16 -7.72
C VAL A 14 1.84 -1.86 -7.25
N ARG A 15 1.89 -0.86 -8.12
CA ARG A 15 2.47 0.43 -7.75
C ARG A 15 1.71 1.02 -6.54
N PRO A 16 2.40 1.54 -5.52
CA PRO A 16 1.72 2.06 -4.32
C PRO A 16 0.71 3.17 -4.61
N ASP A 17 0.99 4.03 -5.60
CA ASP A 17 0.09 5.11 -6.00
C ASP A 17 -1.19 4.60 -6.67
N GLU A 18 -1.09 3.52 -7.45
CA GLU A 18 -2.23 2.87 -8.08
C GLU A 18 -3.09 2.16 -7.02
N LEU A 19 -2.46 1.43 -6.10
CA LEU A 19 -3.16 0.77 -5.00
C LEU A 19 -3.89 1.76 -4.10
N ALA A 20 -3.25 2.88 -3.75
CA ALA A 20 -3.88 3.93 -2.94
C ALA A 20 -5.19 4.42 -3.56
N ARG A 21 -5.19 4.73 -4.86
CA ARG A 21 -6.40 5.15 -5.59
C ARG A 21 -7.49 4.07 -5.58
N LEU A 22 -7.13 2.82 -5.82
CA LEU A 22 -8.08 1.70 -5.80
C LEU A 22 -8.71 1.50 -4.42
N LEU A 23 -7.96 1.78 -3.35
CA LEU A 23 -8.44 1.71 -1.97
C LEU A 23 -9.40 2.85 -1.64
N GLU A 24 -9.06 4.08 -2.05
CA GLU A 24 -9.95 5.25 -1.91
C GLU A 24 -11.29 5.02 -2.62
N GLU A 25 -11.27 4.50 -3.87
CA GLU A 25 -12.48 4.15 -4.63
C GLU A 25 -13.36 3.11 -3.92
N ARG A 26 -12.77 2.31 -3.02
CA ARG A 26 -13.45 1.26 -2.24
C ARG A 26 -13.80 1.70 -0.82
N GLY A 27 -13.55 2.97 -0.47
CA GLY A 27 -13.91 3.55 0.83
C GLY A 27 -12.93 3.20 1.96
N PHE A 28 -11.70 2.78 1.64
CA PHE A 28 -10.64 2.68 2.65
C PHE A 28 -10.06 4.05 2.94
N GLU A 29 -9.78 4.32 4.22
CA GLU A 29 -9.26 5.62 4.67
C GLU A 29 -7.75 5.61 4.91
N SER A 30 -7.10 4.44 4.90
CA SER A 30 -5.66 4.35 5.14
C SER A 30 -5.00 3.19 4.38
N LEU A 31 -3.83 3.48 3.83
CA LEU A 31 -2.85 2.53 3.32
C LEU A 31 -1.56 2.69 4.12
N TRP A 32 -1.10 1.61 4.73
CA TRP A 32 0.13 1.58 5.51
C TRP A 32 1.21 0.81 4.76
N ALA A 33 2.38 1.42 4.63
CA ALA A 33 3.57 0.76 4.11
C ALA A 33 4.46 0.36 5.30
N PRO A 34 4.91 -0.92 5.39
CA PRO A 34 5.93 -1.29 6.35
C PRO A 34 7.23 -0.56 6.02
N GLU A 35 8.00 -0.24 7.06
CA GLU A 35 9.32 0.36 6.91
C GLU A 35 10.30 -0.66 6.32
N HIS A 36 11.03 -0.26 5.27
CA HIS A 36 12.01 -1.10 4.58
C HIS A 36 13.41 -0.49 4.69
N VAL A 37 14.20 -0.94 5.66
CA VAL A 37 15.62 -0.55 5.81
C VAL A 37 16.55 -1.14 4.75
N HIS A 38 16.11 -2.14 3.98
CA HIS A 38 16.87 -2.69 2.85
C HIS A 38 16.03 -2.57 1.58
N ILE A 39 16.41 -1.67 0.68
CA ILE A 39 16.03 -1.75 -0.73
C ILE A 39 17.00 -2.77 -1.34
N PRO A 40 16.54 -3.95 -1.80
CA PRO A 40 17.41 -4.88 -2.50
C PRO A 40 17.99 -4.20 -3.74
N VAL A 41 19.31 -4.26 -3.89
CA VAL A 41 20.03 -3.90 -5.12
C VAL A 41 20.19 -5.10 -6.04
#